data_AF-A0A0M3K9E1-F1
#
_entry.id   AF-A0A0M3K9E1-F1
#
_cell.length_a   1.000
_cell.length_b   1.000
_cell.length_c   1.000
_cell.angle_alpha   90.00
_cell.angle_beta   90.00
_cell.angle_gamma   90.00
#
_symmetry.space_group_name_H-M   'P 1'
#
loop_
_entity.id
_entity.type
_entity.pdbx_description
1 polymer ?
#
loop_
_entity_poly.entity_id
_entity_poly.type
_entity_poly.pdbx_seq_one_letter_code
_entity_poly.pdbx_strand_id
1 'polypeptide(L)'
;MFSFRHYATASMNDDLKKASIMFLRNAIGRILADRDIKRKENAQLRKACEQAIEELNATTEYNNATGENVSNSVSGNVLPSHIQFVHADRYFLPFDLACRSKSARIVVIALDCLQKLIAYGHLVGDGVDVSNPDRLLIDRIVESICTPFVGPNTDEGVQLQILKAILAVVLAPTCEVHEATLLLAVRTCFNIYLASRSPINQSTAKASLTQVINAVFGNMQRADEAVVEEGEQSDENVVHMIVESLIEQVAAEVDRSSTRSTSMHESRQSSFGSPAMATGDNVSVSALSNASSQAHSGPTPAHPRYLNPVSLAADSTDATHEDVPATQLHFRTVQEKDAFLLFRALCRLSTKSLPDRPDPNCHELRSKELSLEMLLLIVQNSSSLLHNSQPFILAIRHYLCVSLSRNGVSPIVSIFEKSLAIFVQLVNKFKIHLKMQIEVFFKEIIFSILESSSSSFEHRWIVVNTLEKICEDPQSLVDIYVNYDCNLTATNIFERIINGLSKIAQGGGIMDFGNAAAIIQKQRERSMRVLGLKCLVECLQCMVDWFDDVYVAGRI
;
A
#
# COMPACT_ATOMS: atom_id res chain seq x y z
N MET A 1 -47.37 14.81 8.67
CA MET A 1 -46.09 14.47 9.31
C MET A 1 -44.89 14.42 8.35
N PHE A 2 -45.07 14.67 7.04
CA PHE A 2 -43.98 14.62 6.04
C PHE A 2 -43.26 15.96 5.77
N SER A 3 -43.73 17.09 6.32
CA SER A 3 -43.14 18.42 6.06
C SER A 3 -42.00 18.81 7.03
N PHE A 4 -41.94 18.21 8.23
CA PHE A 4 -40.92 18.55 9.24
C PHE A 4 -39.54 17.93 8.98
N ARG A 5 -39.44 16.90 8.13
CA ARG A 5 -38.17 16.23 7.84
C ARG A 5 -37.30 16.98 6.82
N HIS A 6 -37.90 17.80 5.95
CA HIS A 6 -37.17 18.62 4.96
C HIS A 6 -36.60 19.93 5.53
N TYR A 7 -37.25 20.53 6.53
CA TYR A 7 -36.76 21.74 7.18
C TYR A 7 -35.55 21.49 8.10
N ALA A 8 -35.50 20.33 8.76
CA ALA A 8 -34.38 19.96 9.64
C ALA A 8 -33.08 19.70 8.86
N THR A 9 -33.16 19.08 7.68
CA THR A 9 -32.00 18.81 6.81
C THR A 9 -31.50 20.06 6.10
N ALA A 10 -32.38 20.98 5.71
CA ALA A 10 -32.01 22.27 5.11
C ALA A 10 -31.31 23.19 6.12
N SER A 11 -31.82 23.28 7.37
CA SER A 11 -31.22 24.08 8.44
C SER A 11 -29.84 23.56 8.87
N MET A 12 -29.66 22.23 8.99
CA MET A 12 -28.36 21.64 9.32
C MET A 12 -27.31 21.89 8.22
N ASN A 13 -27.73 21.92 6.95
CA ASN A 13 -26.83 22.26 5.84
C ASN A 13 -26.42 23.73 5.83
N ASP A 14 -27.30 24.66 6.21
CA ASP A 14 -26.96 26.09 6.27
C ASP A 14 -26.03 26.44 7.44
N ASP A 15 -26.15 25.76 8.58
CA ASP A 15 -25.22 25.92 9.70
C ASP A 15 -23.81 25.39 9.35
N LEU A 16 -23.73 24.25 8.64
CA LEU A 16 -22.46 23.73 8.12
C LEU A 16 -21.81 24.69 7.11
N LYS A 17 -22.60 25.30 6.22
CA LYS A 17 -22.11 26.30 5.25
C LYS A 17 -21.56 27.54 5.95
N LYS A 18 -22.31 28.09 6.92
CA LYS A 18 -21.86 29.24 7.71
C LYS A 18 -20.57 28.93 8.46
N ALA A 19 -20.47 27.74 9.07
CA ALA A 19 -19.26 27.29 9.74
C ALA A 19 -18.05 27.20 8.78
N SER A 20 -18.23 26.62 7.59
CA SER A 20 -17.17 26.51 6.56
C SER A 20 -16.68 27.88 6.09
N ILE A 21 -17.59 28.81 5.78
CA ILE A 21 -17.25 30.18 5.36
C ILE A 21 -16.52 30.93 6.50
N MET A 22 -16.99 30.82 7.74
CA MET A 22 -16.33 31.43 8.90
C MET A 22 -14.93 30.85 9.12
N PHE A 23 -14.77 29.54 8.97
CA PHE A 23 -13.49 28.86 9.10
C PHE A 23 -12.50 29.32 8.03
N LEU A 24 -12.93 29.34 6.76
CA LEU A 24 -12.11 29.75 5.62
C LEU A 24 -11.70 31.22 5.71
N ARG A 25 -12.63 32.10 6.11
CA ARG A 25 -12.34 33.51 6.35
C ARG A 25 -11.32 33.70 7.47
N ASN A 26 -11.45 32.94 8.56
CA ASN A 26 -10.48 32.97 9.66
C ASN A 26 -9.11 32.44 9.20
N ALA A 27 -9.07 31.34 8.45
CA ALA A 27 -7.85 30.78 7.91
C ALA A 27 -7.07 31.78 7.04
N ILE A 28 -7.74 32.39 6.05
CA ILE A 28 -7.13 33.40 5.17
C ILE A 28 -6.78 34.67 5.96
N GLY A 29 -7.63 35.07 6.90
CA GLY A 29 -7.40 36.20 7.80
C GLY A 29 -6.14 36.03 8.65
N ARG A 30 -5.85 34.81 9.13
CA ARG A 30 -4.61 34.51 9.89
C ARG A 30 -3.36 34.68 9.03
N ILE A 31 -3.42 34.35 7.74
CA ILE A 31 -2.32 34.58 6.80
C ILE A 31 -2.11 36.09 6.58
N LEU A 32 -3.20 36.85 6.36
CA LEU A 32 -3.16 38.31 6.17
C LEU A 32 -2.72 39.09 7.41
N ALA A 33 -2.98 38.57 8.60
CA ALA A 33 -2.56 39.18 9.85
C ALA A 33 -1.03 39.07 10.09
N ASP A 34 -0.34 38.19 9.37
CA ASP A 34 1.10 38.02 9.53
C ASP A 34 1.87 39.24 9.00
N ARG A 35 2.92 39.64 9.73
CA ARG A 35 3.72 40.83 9.39
C ARG A 35 4.51 40.64 8.10
N ASP A 36 4.92 39.42 7.77
CA ASP A 36 5.76 39.12 6.61
C ASP A 36 4.98 39.17 5.28
N ILE A 37 3.64 39.14 5.32
CA ILE A 37 2.82 39.23 4.10
C ILE A 37 2.96 40.60 3.41
N LYS A 38 3.38 41.64 4.14
CA LYS A 38 3.58 42.99 3.61
C LYS A 38 4.83 43.12 2.74
N ARG A 39 5.70 42.11 2.71
CA ARG A 39 6.92 42.11 1.87
C ARG A 39 6.54 42.04 0.40
N LYS A 40 7.33 42.69 -0.47
CA LYS A 40 7.08 42.75 -1.92
C LYS A 40 7.00 41.36 -2.58
N GLU A 41 7.77 40.40 -2.08
CA GLU A 41 7.75 39.01 -2.57
C GLU A 41 6.40 38.30 -2.34
N ASN A 42 5.61 38.74 -1.36
CA ASN A 42 4.30 38.19 -1.05
C ASN A 42 3.15 39.05 -1.64
N ALA A 43 3.42 39.97 -2.58
CA ALA A 43 2.40 40.87 -3.11
C ALA A 43 1.25 40.13 -3.82
N GLN A 44 1.56 39.07 -4.58
CA GLN A 44 0.54 38.23 -5.22
C GLN A 44 -0.28 37.45 -4.18
N LEU A 45 0.38 36.89 -3.17
CA LEU A 45 -0.27 36.21 -2.05
C LEU A 45 -1.25 37.15 -1.33
N ARG A 46 -0.78 38.36 -0.99
CA ARG A 46 -1.59 39.38 -0.31
C ARG A 46 -2.84 39.73 -1.12
N LYS A 47 -2.68 39.99 -2.43
CA LYS A 47 -3.81 40.28 -3.33
C LYS A 47 -4.81 39.11 -3.39
N ALA A 48 -4.31 37.88 -3.49
CA ALA A 48 -5.16 36.69 -3.52
C ALA A 48 -5.95 36.51 -2.20
N CYS A 49 -5.32 36.75 -1.04
CA CYS A 49 -6.01 36.71 0.24
C CYS A 49 -7.06 37.82 0.39
N GLU A 50 -6.74 39.05 -0.02
CA GLU A 50 -7.66 40.20 0.04
C GLU A 50 -8.90 39.94 -0.85
N GLN A 51 -8.69 39.49 -2.09
CA GLN A 51 -9.76 39.13 -3.01
C GLN A 51 -10.63 37.97 -2.47
N ALA A 52 -10.00 36.93 -1.92
CA ALA A 52 -10.75 35.80 -1.36
C ALA A 52 -11.63 36.21 -0.17
N ILE A 53 -11.14 37.09 0.72
CA ILE A 53 -11.95 37.61 1.82
C ILE A 53 -13.09 38.49 1.31
N GLU A 54 -12.86 39.32 0.30
CA GLU A 54 -13.89 40.16 -0.31
C GLU A 54 -15.02 39.31 -0.91
N GLU A 55 -14.69 38.28 -1.69
CA GLU A 55 -15.65 37.33 -2.26
C GLU A 55 -16.43 36.56 -1.16
N LEU A 56 -15.75 36.13 -0.08
CA LEU A 56 -16.39 35.45 1.05
C LEU A 56 -17.34 36.37 1.84
N ASN A 57 -16.97 37.63 2.04
CA ASN A 57 -17.82 38.62 2.70
C ASN A 57 -19.07 38.91 1.86
N ALA A 58 -18.90 39.14 0.54
CA ALA A 58 -20.02 39.36 -0.38
C ALA A 58 -21.01 38.17 -0.38
N THR A 59 -20.47 36.94 -0.34
CA THR A 59 -21.29 35.72 -0.26
C THR A 59 -22.04 35.64 1.07
N THR A 60 -21.42 36.05 2.18
CA THR A 60 -22.05 36.07 3.52
C THR A 60 -23.16 37.12 3.58
N GLU A 61 -22.93 38.31 3.03
CA GLU A 61 -23.90 39.41 2.99
C GLU A 61 -25.11 39.05 2.12
N TYR A 62 -24.89 38.42 0.96
CA TYR A 62 -25.97 37.91 0.11
C TYR A 62 -26.83 36.89 0.85
N ASN A 63 -26.21 35.89 1.49
CA ASN A 63 -26.94 34.86 2.25
C ASN A 63 -27.74 35.44 3.42
N ASN A 64 -27.23 36.47 4.09
CA ASN A 64 -27.95 37.15 5.16
C ASN A 64 -29.12 37.99 4.61
N ALA A 65 -28.97 38.62 3.45
CA ALA A 65 -30.03 39.42 2.81
C ALA A 65 -31.18 38.56 2.26
N THR A 66 -30.90 37.35 1.76
CA THR A 66 -31.92 36.41 1.26
C THR A 66 -32.57 35.58 2.38
N GLY A 67 -31.98 35.53 3.57
CA GLY A 67 -32.48 34.76 4.72
C GLY A 67 -33.69 35.38 5.44
N GLU A 68 -33.99 36.67 5.23
CA GLU A 68 -35.11 37.36 5.90
C GLU A 68 -36.32 37.66 4.99
N ASN A 69 -36.23 37.47 3.66
CA ASN A 69 -37.33 37.85 2.75
C ASN A 69 -37.46 36.94 1.52
N VAL A 70 -37.88 35.69 1.70
CA VAL A 70 -38.52 34.94 0.60
C VAL A 70 -39.86 34.35 1.08
N SER A 71 -40.75 35.27 1.46
CA SER A 71 -42.19 35.07 1.25
C SER A 71 -42.65 36.16 0.29
N ASN A 72 -42.97 35.73 -0.93
CA ASN A 72 -43.64 36.46 -2.01
C ASN A 72 -42.80 37.25 -3.03
N SER A 73 -43.02 36.84 -4.29
CA SER A 73 -42.86 37.59 -5.53
C SER A 73 -41.45 37.70 -6.12
N VAL A 74 -41.11 36.78 -7.04
CA VAL A 74 -40.96 37.12 -8.48
C VAL A 74 -41.30 35.89 -9.34
N SER A 75 -42.33 36.02 -10.16
CA SER A 75 -42.60 35.17 -11.32
C SER A 75 -41.62 35.52 -12.45
N GLY A 76 -40.89 34.53 -12.96
CA GLY A 76 -40.02 34.69 -14.12
C GLY A 76 -39.14 33.47 -14.31
N ASN A 77 -39.44 32.66 -15.33
CA ASN A 77 -38.75 31.42 -15.69
C ASN A 77 -37.24 31.61 -15.90
N VAL A 78 -36.44 31.34 -14.86
CA VAL A 78 -35.12 30.72 -14.95
C VAL A 78 -35.01 29.83 -13.72
N LEU A 79 -34.99 28.51 -13.90
CA LEU A 79 -34.65 27.59 -12.82
C LEU A 79 -33.27 28.01 -12.28
N PRO A 80 -33.12 28.34 -10.98
CA PRO A 80 -31.81 28.40 -10.36
C PRO A 80 -31.34 26.94 -10.25
N SER A 81 -30.51 26.51 -11.21
CA SER A 81 -29.76 25.27 -11.12
C SER A 81 -28.96 25.28 -9.80
N HIS A 82 -29.23 24.32 -8.91
CA HIS A 82 -28.40 23.95 -7.75
C HIS A 82 -27.69 25.13 -7.05
N ILE A 83 -28.42 25.78 -6.12
CA ILE A 83 -27.89 26.82 -5.22
C ILE A 83 -26.55 26.36 -4.62
N GLN A 84 -25.50 27.11 -4.97
CA GLN A 84 -24.08 26.84 -4.81
C GLN A 84 -23.65 26.47 -3.38
N PHE A 85 -23.09 25.29 -3.21
CA PHE A 85 -22.09 25.04 -2.16
C PHE A 85 -20.90 25.99 -2.40
N VAL A 86 -20.45 26.69 -1.36
CA VAL A 86 -19.16 27.38 -1.41
C VAL A 86 -18.10 26.30 -1.22
N HIS A 87 -17.64 25.69 -2.31
CA HIS A 87 -16.53 24.74 -2.27
C HIS A 87 -15.25 25.50 -1.85
N ALA A 88 -14.62 25.12 -0.73
CA ALA A 88 -13.36 25.73 -0.29
C ALA A 88 -12.26 25.61 -1.35
N ASP A 89 -12.38 24.61 -2.23
CA ASP A 89 -11.62 24.37 -3.45
C ASP A 89 -11.41 25.65 -4.28
N ARG A 90 -12.44 26.50 -4.43
CA ARG A 90 -12.34 27.77 -5.18
C ARG A 90 -11.37 28.78 -4.53
N TYR A 91 -11.18 28.68 -3.22
CA TYR A 91 -10.32 29.56 -2.43
C TYR A 91 -9.00 28.91 -2.05
N PHE A 92 -8.56 27.91 -2.83
CA PHE A 92 -7.29 27.23 -2.60
C PHE A 92 -6.07 28.09 -2.95
N LEU A 93 -6.16 28.96 -3.97
CA LEU A 93 -5.03 29.74 -4.49
C LEU A 93 -4.22 30.52 -3.41
N PRO A 94 -4.85 31.23 -2.45
CA PRO A 94 -4.12 31.84 -1.34
C PRO A 94 -3.24 30.87 -0.56
N PHE A 95 -3.68 29.64 -0.33
CA PHE A 95 -2.92 28.63 0.39
C PHE A 95 -1.75 28.07 -0.44
N ASP A 96 -1.96 27.84 -1.75
CA ASP A 96 -0.88 27.44 -2.68
C ASP A 96 0.25 28.47 -2.68
N LEU A 97 -0.11 29.75 -2.82
CA LEU A 97 0.87 30.85 -2.77
C LEU A 97 1.55 30.97 -1.39
N ALA A 98 0.81 30.74 -0.31
CA ALA A 98 1.36 30.80 1.05
C ALA A 98 2.35 29.66 1.32
N CYS A 99 2.10 28.46 0.81
CA CYS A 99 3.02 27.32 0.91
C CYS A 99 4.36 27.58 0.18
N ARG A 100 4.36 28.42 -0.86
CA ARG A 100 5.57 28.84 -1.59
C ARG A 100 6.28 30.06 -0.98
N SER A 101 5.76 30.59 0.13
CA SER A 101 6.37 31.74 0.81
C SER A 101 7.73 31.38 1.41
N LYS A 102 8.66 32.34 1.43
CA LYS A 102 9.95 32.17 2.12
C LYS A 102 9.83 32.32 3.65
N SER A 103 8.70 32.83 4.16
CA SER A 103 8.48 32.94 5.60
C SER A 103 7.95 31.62 6.14
N ALA A 104 8.78 30.91 6.93
CA ALA A 104 8.39 29.67 7.59
C ALA A 104 7.09 29.82 8.41
N ARG A 105 6.88 30.99 9.01
CA ARG A 105 5.67 31.28 9.79
C ARG A 105 4.40 31.29 8.91
N ILE A 106 4.46 31.93 7.74
CA ILE A 106 3.34 31.93 6.78
C ILE A 106 3.06 30.50 6.32
N VAL A 107 4.10 29.74 5.98
CA VAL A 107 3.97 28.34 5.54
C VAL A 107 3.34 27.47 6.64
N VAL A 108 3.77 27.60 7.89
CA VAL A 108 3.18 26.86 9.03
C VAL A 108 1.70 27.19 9.19
N ILE A 109 1.32 28.48 9.11
CA ILE A 109 -0.10 28.88 9.19
C ILE A 109 -0.90 28.27 8.04
N ALA A 110 -0.37 28.32 6.80
CA ALA A 110 -1.05 27.81 5.63
C ALA A 110 -1.27 26.29 5.71
N LEU A 111 -0.24 25.53 6.06
CA LEU A 111 -0.31 24.07 6.23
C LEU A 111 -1.24 23.67 7.38
N ASP A 112 -1.29 24.42 8.47
CA ASP A 112 -2.25 24.21 9.58
C ASP A 112 -3.69 24.45 9.15
N CYS A 113 -3.93 25.50 8.36
CA CYS A 113 -5.24 25.75 7.78
C CYS A 113 -5.66 24.66 6.80
N LEU A 114 -4.78 24.25 5.89
CA LEU A 114 -5.04 23.16 4.93
C LEU A 114 -5.36 21.85 5.67
N GLN A 115 -4.54 21.48 6.66
CA GLN A 115 -4.75 20.28 7.47
C GLN A 115 -6.15 20.25 8.11
N LYS A 116 -6.63 21.39 8.64
CA LYS A 116 -7.95 21.48 9.26
C LYS A 116 -9.09 21.53 8.24
N LEU A 117 -8.94 22.28 7.14
CA LEU A 117 -9.94 22.32 6.07
C LEU A 117 -10.22 20.93 5.50
N ILE A 118 -9.16 20.15 5.30
CA ILE A 118 -9.24 18.77 4.82
C ILE A 118 -9.85 17.85 5.88
N ALA A 119 -9.35 17.92 7.13
CA ALA A 119 -9.85 17.06 8.21
C ALA A 119 -11.34 17.28 8.55
N TYR A 120 -11.85 18.51 8.34
CA TYR A 120 -13.28 18.82 8.51
C TYR A 120 -14.11 18.58 7.25
N GLY A 121 -13.52 18.09 6.15
CA GLY A 121 -14.22 17.83 4.90
C GLY A 121 -14.68 19.09 4.16
N HIS A 122 -14.08 20.24 4.44
CA HIS A 122 -14.39 21.50 3.74
C HIS A 122 -13.61 21.65 2.43
N LEU A 123 -12.40 21.07 2.37
CA LEU A 123 -11.56 21.04 1.17
C LEU A 123 -11.43 19.58 0.72
N VAL A 124 -11.98 19.28 -0.45
CA VAL A 124 -12.11 17.91 -0.99
C VAL A 124 -11.16 17.70 -2.16
N GLY A 125 -11.15 18.64 -3.12
CA GLY A 125 -10.30 18.56 -4.31
C GLY A 125 -10.82 17.63 -5.40
N ASP A 126 -12.13 17.36 -5.42
CA ASP A 126 -12.81 16.53 -6.43
C ASP A 126 -12.99 17.25 -7.79
N GLY A 127 -12.91 18.58 -7.79
CA GLY A 127 -12.96 19.40 -8.99
C GLY A 127 -11.69 19.32 -9.84
N VAL A 128 -11.81 19.68 -11.12
CA VAL A 128 -10.65 19.83 -12.03
C VAL A 128 -9.74 20.99 -11.61
N ASP A 129 -8.43 20.82 -11.76
CA ASP A 129 -7.47 21.91 -11.50
C ASP A 129 -7.61 22.98 -12.59
N VAL A 130 -7.99 24.20 -12.18
CA VAL A 130 -8.15 25.36 -13.09
C VAL A 130 -6.87 25.66 -13.87
N SER A 131 -5.70 25.33 -13.31
CA SER A 131 -4.40 25.53 -13.98
C SER A 131 -3.99 24.37 -14.89
N ASN A 132 -4.57 23.19 -14.72
CA ASN A 132 -4.33 22.04 -15.56
C ASN A 132 -5.58 21.12 -15.57
N PRO A 133 -6.46 21.25 -16.57
CA PRO A 133 -7.71 20.48 -16.63
C PRO A 133 -7.54 18.96 -16.73
N ASP A 134 -6.34 18.46 -17.05
CA ASP A 134 -6.05 17.03 -17.18
C ASP A 134 -5.87 16.32 -15.82
N ARG A 135 -5.96 17.05 -14.70
CA ARG A 135 -5.80 16.50 -13.35
C ARG A 135 -6.79 17.09 -12.34
N LEU A 136 -6.92 16.41 -11.21
CA LEU A 136 -7.78 16.84 -10.12
C LEU A 136 -7.10 17.90 -9.26
N LEU A 137 -7.90 18.74 -8.61
CA LEU A 137 -7.41 19.77 -7.70
C LEU A 137 -6.67 19.15 -6.49
N ILE A 138 -7.08 17.96 -6.05
CA ILE A 138 -6.42 17.24 -4.95
C ILE A 138 -4.93 17.00 -5.23
N ASP A 139 -4.55 16.74 -6.49
CA ASP A 139 -3.15 16.55 -6.88
C ASP A 139 -2.33 17.81 -6.61
N ARG A 140 -2.88 18.96 -7.00
CA ARG A 140 -2.27 20.27 -6.73
C ARG A 140 -2.23 20.58 -5.24
N ILE A 141 -3.27 20.21 -4.47
CA ILE A 141 -3.30 20.39 -3.01
C ILE A 141 -2.14 19.62 -2.37
N VAL A 142 -1.97 18.34 -2.70
CA VAL A 142 -0.89 17.51 -2.17
C VAL A 142 0.48 18.02 -2.62
N GLU A 143 0.63 18.45 -3.87
CA GLU A 143 1.85 19.11 -4.36
C GLU A 143 2.18 20.37 -3.54
N SER A 144 1.21 21.25 -3.30
CA SER A 144 1.43 22.46 -2.50
C SER A 144 1.76 22.13 -1.04
N ILE A 145 1.20 21.06 -0.46
CA ILE A 145 1.57 20.57 0.87
C ILE A 145 3.02 20.07 0.90
N CYS A 146 3.47 19.36 -0.13
CA CYS A 146 4.81 18.76 -0.18
C CYS A 146 5.91 19.76 -0.58
N THR A 147 5.57 20.77 -1.38
CA THR A 147 6.49 21.79 -1.95
C THR A 147 7.41 22.49 -0.94
N PRO A 148 6.97 22.85 0.30
CA PRO A 148 7.82 23.60 1.22
C PRO A 148 9.01 22.80 1.76
N PHE A 149 9.02 21.47 1.61
CA PHE A 149 10.16 20.65 1.96
C PHE A 149 11.23 20.68 0.86
N VAL A 150 12.38 21.30 1.16
CA VAL A 150 13.51 21.49 0.24
C VAL A 150 14.80 20.87 0.77
N GLY A 151 14.68 19.91 1.71
CA GLY A 151 15.79 19.18 2.30
C GLY A 151 16.04 19.53 3.78
N PRO A 152 17.25 19.24 4.31
CA PRO A 152 17.52 19.26 5.76
C PRO A 152 17.46 20.67 6.39
N ASN A 153 17.51 21.73 5.57
CA ASN A 153 17.48 23.11 6.02
C ASN A 153 16.07 23.71 6.10
N THR A 154 15.02 22.95 5.71
CA THR A 154 13.64 23.37 5.92
C THR A 154 13.37 23.52 7.42
N ASP A 155 12.67 24.57 7.82
CA ASP A 155 12.29 24.84 9.22
C ASP A 155 11.58 23.63 9.87
N GLU A 156 11.93 23.32 11.13
CA GLU A 156 11.40 22.14 11.82
C GLU A 156 9.89 22.22 12.05
N GLY A 157 9.35 23.42 12.27
CA GLY A 157 7.91 23.64 12.40
C GLY A 157 7.18 23.43 11.08
N VAL A 158 7.79 23.85 9.96
CA VAL A 158 7.28 23.56 8.61
C VAL A 158 7.27 22.06 8.36
N GLN A 159 8.39 21.36 8.61
CA GLN A 159 8.46 19.90 8.43
C GLN A 159 7.35 19.16 9.19
N LEU A 160 7.14 19.51 10.47
CA LEU A 160 6.10 18.91 11.29
C LEU A 160 4.70 19.16 10.71
N GLN A 161 4.45 20.36 10.21
CA GLN A 161 3.15 20.71 9.66
C GLN A 161 2.89 20.05 8.30
N ILE A 162 3.92 19.80 7.49
CA ILE A 162 3.82 18.98 6.26
C ILE A 162 3.39 17.56 6.61
N LEU A 163 4.03 16.91 7.60
CA LEU A 163 3.66 15.56 8.03
C LEU A 163 2.20 15.46 8.47
N LYS A 164 1.73 16.45 9.24
CA LYS A 164 0.34 16.51 9.70
C LYS A 164 -0.65 16.74 8.55
N ALA A 165 -0.32 17.60 7.59
CA ALA A 165 -1.18 17.87 6.44
C ALA A 165 -1.25 16.67 5.48
N ILE A 166 -0.11 15.99 5.23
CA ILE A 166 -0.08 14.74 4.45
C ILE A 166 -0.93 13.66 5.13
N LEU A 167 -0.78 13.51 6.45
CA LEU A 167 -1.58 12.53 7.18
C LEU A 167 -3.07 12.84 7.06
N ALA A 168 -3.46 14.12 7.19
CA ALA A 168 -4.86 14.51 7.07
C ALA A 168 -5.44 14.24 5.67
N VAL A 169 -4.70 14.55 4.60
CA VAL A 169 -5.21 14.38 3.23
C VAL A 169 -5.32 12.92 2.80
N VAL A 170 -4.42 12.05 3.27
CA VAL A 170 -4.48 10.62 2.93
C VAL A 170 -5.49 9.85 3.77
N LEU A 171 -5.73 10.26 5.03
CA LEU A 171 -6.69 9.59 5.92
C LEU A 171 -8.11 10.15 5.82
N ALA A 172 -8.31 11.31 5.18
CA ALA A 172 -9.63 11.91 5.05
C ALA A 172 -10.52 11.05 4.14
N PRO A 173 -11.71 10.61 4.62
CA PRO A 173 -12.61 9.77 3.82
C PRO A 173 -13.24 10.54 2.64
N THR A 174 -13.17 11.87 2.67
CA THR A 174 -13.67 12.73 1.59
C THR A 174 -12.65 12.92 0.48
N CYS A 175 -11.36 12.65 0.71
CA CYS A 175 -10.31 12.93 -0.27
C CYS A 175 -9.80 11.62 -0.87
N GLU A 176 -9.73 11.58 -2.20
CA GLU A 176 -9.21 10.45 -2.96
C GLU A 176 -7.85 10.83 -3.58
N VAL A 177 -6.76 10.35 -2.97
CA VAL A 177 -5.39 10.61 -3.42
C VAL A 177 -4.80 9.33 -3.99
N HIS A 178 -4.44 9.36 -5.28
CA HIS A 178 -4.03 8.17 -6.01
C HIS A 178 -2.63 8.29 -6.65
N GLU A 179 -2.07 7.14 -6.99
CA GLU A 179 -0.89 6.92 -7.83
C GLU A 179 0.31 7.84 -7.53
N ALA A 180 0.71 8.66 -8.50
CA ALA A 180 1.90 9.50 -8.41
C ALA A 180 1.82 10.53 -7.26
N THR A 181 0.62 11.04 -7.00
CA THR A 181 0.35 12.02 -5.94
C THR A 181 0.45 11.37 -4.56
N LEU A 182 -0.09 10.17 -4.40
CA LEU A 182 0.08 9.38 -3.18
C LEU A 182 1.56 9.05 -2.93
N LEU A 183 2.28 8.62 -3.96
CA LEU A 183 3.72 8.34 -3.87
C LEU A 183 4.55 9.59 -3.57
N LEU A 184 4.14 10.77 -4.04
CA LEU A 184 4.76 12.05 -3.68
C LEU A 184 4.60 12.34 -2.18
N ALA A 185 3.40 12.12 -1.63
CA ALA A 185 3.14 12.32 -0.21
C ALA A 185 3.98 11.36 0.66
N VAL A 186 3.97 10.06 0.33
CA VAL A 186 4.79 9.04 1.01
C VAL A 186 6.28 9.38 0.89
N ARG A 187 6.76 9.75 -0.31
CA ARG A 187 8.14 10.19 -0.53
C ARG A 187 8.50 11.34 0.41
N THR A 188 7.61 12.32 0.54
CA THR A 188 7.89 13.52 1.33
C THR A 188 8.02 13.17 2.81
N CYS A 189 7.14 12.33 3.35
CA CYS A 189 7.28 11.80 4.71
C CYS A 189 8.59 11.03 4.90
N PHE A 190 8.95 10.17 3.94
CA PHE A 190 10.20 9.39 3.96
C PHE A 190 11.44 10.29 3.92
N ASN A 191 11.43 11.31 3.08
CA ASN A 191 12.52 12.27 2.97
C ASN A 191 12.66 13.14 4.23
N ILE A 192 11.55 13.55 4.85
CA ILE A 192 11.58 14.26 6.15
C ILE A 192 12.20 13.37 7.23
N TYR A 193 11.83 12.09 7.30
CA TYR A 193 12.46 11.14 8.23
C TYR A 193 13.98 11.07 8.06
N LEU A 194 14.46 11.01 6.81
CA LEU A 194 15.88 10.89 6.52
C LEU A 194 16.65 12.19 6.78
N ALA A 195 16.11 13.33 6.33
CA ALA A 195 16.83 14.61 6.29
C ALA A 195 16.65 15.46 7.55
N SER A 196 15.58 15.26 8.32
CA SER A 196 15.32 16.05 9.54
C SER A 196 16.44 15.86 10.56
N ARG A 197 16.82 16.95 11.23
CA ARG A 197 17.73 16.93 12.39
C ARG A 197 17.00 16.78 13.72
N SER A 198 15.68 17.00 13.72
CA SER A 198 14.84 16.87 14.91
C SER A 198 14.40 15.42 15.10
N PRO A 199 14.80 14.76 16.21
CA PRO A 199 14.37 13.39 16.50
C PRO A 199 12.86 13.27 16.67
N ILE A 200 12.19 14.35 17.11
CA ILE A 200 10.73 14.42 17.20
C ILE A 200 10.15 14.30 15.79
N ASN A 201 10.60 15.13 14.84
CA ASN A 201 10.12 15.09 13.46
C ASN A 201 10.44 13.77 12.77
N GLN A 202 11.59 13.15 13.06
CA GLN A 202 11.91 11.81 12.55
C GLN A 202 10.92 10.77 13.07
N SER A 203 10.66 10.75 14.39
CA SER A 203 9.69 9.83 15.00
C SER A 203 8.27 10.07 14.45
N THR A 204 7.85 11.33 14.34
CA THR A 204 6.55 11.70 13.75
C THR A 204 6.47 11.28 12.28
N ALA A 205 7.52 11.48 11.49
CA ALA A 205 7.53 11.07 10.08
C ALA A 205 7.37 9.55 9.93
N LYS A 206 8.05 8.78 10.77
CA LYS A 206 7.91 7.32 10.80
C LYS A 206 6.49 6.90 11.19
N ALA A 207 5.91 7.52 12.23
CA ALA A 207 4.53 7.26 12.63
C ALA A 207 3.53 7.63 11.52
N SER A 208 3.72 8.75 10.84
CA SER A 208 2.90 9.17 9.70
C SER A 208 3.01 8.18 8.54
N LEU A 209 4.21 7.66 8.22
CA LEU A 209 4.38 6.62 7.20
C LEU A 209 3.63 5.34 7.56
N THR A 210 3.74 4.87 8.80
CA THR A 210 2.98 3.70 9.28
C THR A 210 1.47 3.90 9.11
N GLN A 211 0.94 5.07 9.51
CA GLN A 211 -0.49 5.37 9.38
C GLN A 211 -0.93 5.47 7.92
N VAL A 212 -0.15 6.12 7.06
CA VAL A 212 -0.43 6.23 5.63
C VAL A 212 -0.43 4.85 4.97
N ILE A 213 0.56 4.00 5.26
CA ILE A 213 0.60 2.62 4.73
C ILE A 213 -0.63 1.83 5.17
N ASN A 214 -0.96 1.85 6.47
CA ASN A 214 -2.14 1.14 6.97
C ASN A 214 -3.44 1.67 6.33
N ALA A 215 -3.55 2.98 6.11
CA ALA A 215 -4.69 3.57 5.44
C ALA A 215 -4.80 3.12 3.97
N VAL A 216 -3.70 3.09 3.23
CA VAL A 216 -3.67 2.64 1.82
C VAL A 216 -4.08 1.18 1.70
N PHE A 217 -3.51 0.29 2.51
CA PHE A 217 -3.88 -1.14 2.49
C PHE A 217 -5.29 -1.39 3.05
N GLY A 218 -5.75 -0.59 4.01
CA GLY A 218 -7.14 -0.64 4.49
C GLY A 218 -8.15 -0.11 3.47
N ASN A 219 -7.79 0.92 2.69
CA ASN A 219 -8.60 1.42 1.57
C ASN A 219 -8.70 0.37 0.47
N MET A 220 -7.60 -0.34 0.15
CA MET A 220 -7.59 -1.44 -0.80
C MET A 220 -8.57 -2.55 -0.38
N GLN A 221 -8.57 -2.93 0.90
CA GLN A 221 -9.50 -3.94 1.39
C GLN A 221 -10.97 -3.50 1.27
N ARG A 222 -11.29 -2.28 1.71
CA ARG A 222 -12.65 -1.73 1.60
C ARG A 222 -13.14 -1.62 0.16
N ALA A 223 -12.23 -1.28 -0.76
CA ALA A 223 -12.57 -1.18 -2.18
C ALA A 223 -12.84 -2.57 -2.79
N ASP A 224 -12.11 -3.61 -2.39
CA ASP A 224 -12.38 -4.99 -2.86
C ASP A 224 -13.69 -5.53 -2.27
N GLU A 225 -13.98 -5.26 -0.99
CA GLU A 225 -15.27 -5.61 -0.36
C GLU A 225 -16.45 -4.99 -1.12
N ALA A 226 -16.37 -3.70 -1.50
CA ALA A 226 -17.41 -3.04 -2.29
C ALA A 226 -17.58 -3.67 -3.70
N VAL A 227 -16.49 -4.08 -4.36
CA VAL A 227 -16.55 -4.76 -5.67
C VAL A 227 -17.20 -6.14 -5.56
N VAL A 228 -16.93 -6.87 -4.47
CA VAL A 228 -17.55 -8.18 -4.23
C VAL A 228 -19.05 -8.03 -3.97
N GLU A 229 -19.47 -7.05 -3.16
CA GLU A 229 -20.89 -6.76 -2.92
C GLU A 229 -21.64 -6.36 -4.20
N GLU A 230 -21.04 -5.52 -5.05
CA GLU A 230 -21.62 -5.16 -6.35
C GLU A 230 -21.75 -6.37 -7.30
N GLY A 231 -20.75 -7.27 -7.28
CA GLY A 231 -20.76 -8.51 -8.06
C GLY A 231 -21.83 -9.49 -7.61
N GLU A 232 -21.96 -9.73 -6.31
CA GLU A 232 -22.99 -10.59 -5.73
C GLU A 232 -24.40 -10.05 -6.02
N GLN A 233 -24.61 -8.73 -5.91
CA GLN A 233 -25.90 -8.12 -6.25
C GLN A 233 -26.22 -8.26 -7.75
N SER A 234 -25.22 -8.17 -8.63
CA SER A 234 -25.38 -8.42 -10.05
C SER A 234 -25.77 -9.89 -10.33
N ASP A 235 -25.09 -10.83 -9.68
CA ASP A 235 -25.37 -12.26 -9.84
C ASP A 235 -26.76 -12.63 -9.29
N GLU A 236 -27.16 -12.07 -8.13
CA GLU A 236 -28.52 -12.20 -7.60
C GLU A 236 -29.57 -11.63 -8.57
N ASN A 237 -29.31 -10.48 -9.18
CA ASN A 237 -30.21 -9.89 -10.17
C ASN A 237 -30.34 -10.79 -11.41
N VAL A 238 -29.23 -11.39 -11.87
CA VAL A 238 -29.24 -12.35 -12.99
C VAL A 238 -30.02 -13.60 -12.62
N VAL A 239 -29.80 -14.16 -11.43
CA VAL A 239 -30.54 -15.32 -10.92
C VAL A 239 -32.03 -15.00 -10.82
N HIS A 240 -32.40 -13.83 -10.28
CA HIS A 240 -33.80 -13.40 -10.17
C HIS A 240 -34.46 -13.29 -11.55
N MET A 241 -33.80 -12.67 -12.52
CA MET A 241 -34.31 -12.57 -13.90
C MET A 241 -34.51 -13.95 -14.55
N ILE A 242 -33.58 -14.89 -14.34
CA ILE A 242 -33.70 -16.25 -14.87
C ILE A 242 -34.88 -16.99 -14.20
N VAL A 243 -35.01 -16.86 -12.88
CA VAL A 243 -36.10 -17.49 -12.12
C VAL A 243 -37.45 -16.92 -12.53
N GLU A 244 -37.59 -15.60 -12.68
CA GLU A 244 -38.82 -14.97 -13.19
C GLU A 244 -39.18 -15.46 -14.60
N SER A 245 -38.20 -15.52 -15.51
CA SER A 245 -38.44 -16.03 -16.87
C SER A 245 -38.89 -17.49 -16.86
N LEU A 246 -38.32 -18.34 -15.99
CA LEU A 246 -38.76 -19.73 -15.83
C LEU A 246 -40.17 -19.82 -15.23
N ILE A 247 -40.51 -18.98 -14.26
CA ILE A 247 -41.86 -18.92 -13.68
C ILE A 247 -42.88 -18.52 -14.75
N GLU A 248 -42.58 -17.51 -15.57
CA GLU A 248 -43.45 -17.09 -16.68
C GLU A 248 -43.64 -18.19 -17.72
N GLN A 249 -42.56 -18.90 -18.10
CA GLN A 249 -42.64 -20.02 -19.04
C GLN A 249 -43.49 -21.17 -18.48
N VAL A 250 -43.33 -21.51 -17.19
CA VAL A 250 -44.14 -22.55 -16.55
C VAL A 250 -45.60 -22.11 -16.39
N ALA A 251 -45.86 -20.86 -16.01
CA ALA A 251 -47.22 -20.33 -15.92
C ALA A 251 -47.93 -20.35 -17.28
N ALA A 252 -47.23 -19.99 -18.36
CA ALA A 252 -47.76 -20.05 -19.73
C ALA A 252 -48.04 -21.50 -20.20
N GLU A 253 -47.25 -22.48 -19.77
CA GLU A 253 -47.45 -23.89 -20.08
C GLU A 253 -48.65 -24.48 -19.28
N VAL A 254 -48.81 -24.08 -18.01
CA VAL A 254 -49.94 -24.49 -17.16
C VAL A 254 -51.27 -23.90 -17.66
N ASP A 255 -51.29 -22.66 -18.14
CA ASP A 255 -52.49 -22.06 -18.76
C ASP A 255 -52.87 -22.76 -20.07
N ARG A 256 -51.88 -23.15 -20.89
CA ARG A 256 -52.12 -23.96 -22.11
C ARG A 256 -52.68 -25.35 -21.83
N SER A 257 -52.35 -25.93 -20.67
CA SER A 257 -52.89 -27.22 -20.24
C SER A 257 -54.34 -27.14 -19.74
N SER A 258 -54.80 -25.96 -19.33
CA SER A 258 -56.16 -25.75 -18.79
C SER A 258 -57.22 -25.46 -19.87
N THR A 259 -56.82 -25.17 -21.12
CA THR A 259 -57.76 -24.85 -22.23
C THR A 259 -57.93 -25.95 -23.28
N ARG A 260 -57.35 -27.14 -23.11
CA ARG A 260 -57.37 -28.19 -24.16
C ARG A 260 -58.22 -29.40 -23.81
N SER A 261 -59.50 -29.13 -23.53
CA SER A 261 -60.60 -30.09 -23.62
C SER A 261 -61.55 -29.66 -24.75
N THR A 262 -61.25 -30.01 -26.01
CA THR A 262 -62.22 -30.42 -27.06
C THR A 262 -61.56 -30.59 -28.46
N SER A 263 -61.72 -31.82 -28.99
CA SER A 263 -61.70 -32.31 -30.40
C SER A 263 -60.53 -31.93 -31.34
N MET A 264 -59.65 -32.86 -31.75
CA MET A 264 -59.81 -33.97 -32.74
C MET A 264 -60.30 -33.52 -34.13
N HIS A 265 -59.43 -33.47 -35.16
CA HIS A 265 -59.25 -34.55 -36.15
C HIS A 265 -58.11 -34.27 -37.16
N GLU A 266 -57.37 -35.35 -37.44
CA GLU A 266 -56.40 -35.75 -38.48
C GLU A 266 -56.37 -34.99 -39.84
N SER A 267 -55.21 -34.86 -40.51
CA SER A 267 -54.71 -35.89 -41.44
C SER A 267 -53.22 -35.78 -41.82
N ARG A 268 -52.64 -36.96 -42.08
CA ARG A 268 -51.24 -37.38 -42.32
C ARG A 268 -50.52 -36.76 -43.54
N GLN A 269 -49.18 -36.67 -43.48
CA GLN A 269 -48.27 -37.50 -44.29
C GLN A 269 -46.77 -37.35 -43.90
N SER A 270 -46.06 -38.45 -44.11
CA SER A 270 -44.70 -38.82 -43.68
C SER A 270 -43.61 -38.54 -44.72
N SER A 271 -42.34 -38.39 -44.32
CA SER A 271 -41.25 -39.31 -44.71
C SER A 271 -39.83 -38.88 -44.25
N PHE A 272 -39.19 -39.84 -43.58
CA PHE A 272 -37.77 -40.16 -43.35
C PHE A 272 -36.62 -39.41 -44.06
N GLY A 273 -35.52 -39.23 -43.31
CA GLY A 273 -34.14 -39.25 -43.83
C GLY A 273 -33.06 -38.62 -42.93
N SER A 274 -32.17 -39.44 -42.36
CA SER A 274 -30.87 -39.09 -41.73
C SER A 274 -29.96 -40.33 -41.86
N PRO A 275 -28.65 -40.32 -41.55
CA PRO A 275 -27.57 -39.33 -41.71
C PRO A 275 -26.27 -39.96 -42.33
N ALA A 276 -25.17 -39.22 -42.56
CA ALA A 276 -23.80 -39.79 -42.68
C ALA A 276 -22.63 -38.78 -42.57
N MET A 277 -21.52 -39.26 -42.02
CA MET A 277 -20.21 -38.65 -41.66
C MET A 277 -19.19 -38.48 -42.81
N ALA A 278 -18.14 -37.66 -42.59
CA ALA A 278 -16.69 -37.90 -42.90
C ALA A 278 -15.86 -36.58 -42.72
N THR A 279 -14.99 -36.42 -41.71
CA THR A 279 -13.52 -36.67 -41.60
C THR A 279 -12.56 -35.73 -42.37
N GLY A 280 -11.51 -35.21 -41.69
CA GLY A 280 -10.14 -35.07 -42.25
C GLY A 280 -9.34 -33.75 -42.05
N ASP A 281 -8.50 -33.71 -41.01
CA ASP A 281 -7.06 -33.37 -40.93
C ASP A 281 -6.37 -32.04 -41.37
N ASN A 282 -5.74 -31.40 -40.37
CA ASN A 282 -4.30 -31.04 -40.13
C ASN A 282 -3.43 -30.07 -40.99
N VAL A 283 -2.89 -29.07 -40.25
CA VAL A 283 -1.46 -28.65 -40.05
C VAL A 283 -0.64 -27.96 -41.17
N SER A 284 -0.04 -26.79 -40.85
CA SER A 284 1.43 -26.56 -40.91
C SER A 284 1.90 -25.18 -40.39
N VAL A 285 3.10 -25.22 -39.81
CA VAL A 285 3.90 -24.17 -39.15
C VAL A 285 5.09 -23.84 -40.06
N SER A 286 5.61 -22.61 -40.05
CA SER A 286 7.04 -22.37 -40.31
C SER A 286 7.56 -21.02 -39.79
N ALA A 287 8.76 -21.09 -39.21
CA ALA A 287 9.54 -20.08 -38.52
C ALA A 287 10.37 -19.18 -39.45
N LEU A 288 10.92 -18.07 -38.92
CA LEU A 288 12.13 -17.42 -39.43
C LEU A 288 12.97 -16.80 -38.29
N SER A 289 14.29 -16.97 -38.42
CA SER A 289 15.40 -16.51 -37.59
C SER A 289 16.20 -15.39 -38.29
N ASN A 290 16.97 -14.60 -37.51
CA ASN A 290 18.21 -13.83 -37.81
C ASN A 290 18.29 -12.61 -36.87
N ALA A 291 19.40 -11.98 -36.47
CA ALA A 291 20.85 -12.25 -36.35
C ALA A 291 21.48 -11.01 -35.63
N SER A 292 22.49 -11.23 -34.76
CA SER A 292 23.70 -10.41 -34.45
C SER A 292 23.77 -8.87 -34.53
N SER A 293 24.33 -8.19 -33.49
CA SER A 293 25.48 -7.22 -33.51
C SER A 293 25.73 -6.55 -32.13
N GLN A 294 26.86 -6.79 -31.45
CA GLN A 294 28.12 -5.99 -31.36
C GLN A 294 28.21 -4.98 -30.19
N ALA A 295 29.35 -5.03 -29.51
CA ALA A 295 29.78 -4.24 -28.34
C ALA A 295 30.43 -2.90 -28.71
N HIS A 296 30.48 -1.93 -27.78
CA HIS A 296 31.63 -1.02 -27.63
C HIS A 296 31.66 -0.31 -26.25
N SER A 297 32.89 -0.08 -25.80
CA SER A 297 33.39 0.37 -24.50
C SER A 297 33.86 1.83 -24.53
N GLY A 298 33.91 2.51 -23.36
CA GLY A 298 34.68 3.75 -23.16
C GLY A 298 34.31 4.57 -21.90
N PRO A 299 35.26 4.94 -21.01
CA PRO A 299 34.98 5.53 -19.69
C PRO A 299 35.11 7.06 -19.65
N THR A 300 34.34 7.74 -18.80
CA THR A 300 34.60 9.14 -18.41
C THR A 300 34.38 9.37 -16.90
N PRO A 301 35.10 10.34 -16.29
CA PRO A 301 35.47 10.31 -14.88
C PRO A 301 34.43 10.96 -13.95
N ALA A 302 34.40 10.44 -12.73
CA ALA A 302 33.51 10.86 -11.65
C ALA A 302 33.89 12.24 -11.07
N HIS A 303 32.91 13.13 -11.02
CA HIS A 303 32.84 14.25 -10.08
C HIS A 303 31.74 13.98 -9.03
N PRO A 304 31.88 14.49 -7.79
CA PRO A 304 31.11 14.04 -6.64
C PRO A 304 29.63 14.45 -6.75
N ARG A 305 28.74 13.46 -6.85
CA ARG A 305 27.29 13.66 -6.83
C ARG A 305 26.81 13.88 -5.40
N TYR A 306 26.41 15.12 -5.10
CA TYR A 306 25.45 15.39 -4.02
C TYR A 306 24.13 14.67 -4.37
N LEU A 307 23.64 13.83 -3.46
CA LEU A 307 22.42 13.05 -3.64
C LEU A 307 21.21 13.97 -3.86
N ASN A 308 20.57 13.82 -5.02
CA ASN A 308 19.37 14.56 -5.41
C ASN A 308 18.14 13.94 -4.70
N PRO A 309 17.28 14.70 -3.99
CA PRO A 309 16.15 14.16 -3.18
C PRO A 309 14.99 13.52 -3.97
N VAL A 310 15.14 13.32 -5.29
CA VAL A 310 14.09 12.87 -6.21
C VAL A 310 14.43 11.46 -6.70
N SER A 311 14.03 10.43 -5.94
CA SER A 311 14.22 9.04 -6.38
C SER A 311 12.94 8.18 -6.34
N LEU A 312 11.78 8.76 -6.02
CA LEU A 312 10.50 8.01 -6.05
C LEU A 312 9.55 8.42 -7.19
N ALA A 313 9.77 9.54 -7.88
CA ALA A 313 8.96 9.94 -9.04
C ALA A 313 9.66 9.68 -10.38
N ALA A 314 10.99 9.69 -10.39
CA ALA A 314 11.78 9.46 -11.61
C ALA A 314 11.82 7.98 -12.02
N ASP A 315 11.46 7.06 -11.13
CA ASP A 315 11.50 5.61 -11.36
C ASP A 315 10.20 5.06 -11.98
N SER A 316 9.24 5.93 -12.30
CA SER A 316 8.01 5.58 -13.03
C SER A 316 8.26 5.31 -14.51
N THR A 317 9.42 5.73 -15.03
CA THR A 317 9.78 5.58 -16.44
C THR A 317 11.27 5.26 -16.57
N ASP A 318 11.53 4.02 -16.96
CA ASP A 318 12.73 3.51 -17.64
C ASP A 318 13.75 2.66 -16.85
N ALA A 319 14.30 1.73 -17.61
CA ALA A 319 14.74 0.38 -17.29
C ALA A 319 16.04 0.26 -16.47
N THR A 320 16.09 -0.75 -15.58
CA THR A 320 17.01 -1.90 -15.70
C THR A 320 16.77 -2.91 -14.56
N HIS A 321 16.63 -4.17 -14.96
CA HIS A 321 16.49 -5.43 -14.19
C HIS A 321 15.06 -5.88 -13.79
N GLU A 322 14.54 -6.80 -14.61
CA GLU A 322 13.41 -7.72 -14.33
C GLU A 322 12.16 -7.11 -13.69
N ASP A 323 11.61 -6.05 -14.27
CA ASP A 323 10.22 -5.68 -13.96
C ASP A 323 9.28 -6.78 -14.51
N VAL A 324 8.36 -7.23 -13.67
CA VAL A 324 7.19 -8.01 -14.10
C VAL A 324 6.55 -7.25 -15.26
N PRO A 325 6.41 -7.84 -16.47
CA PRO A 325 5.87 -7.13 -17.62
C PRO A 325 4.53 -6.49 -17.25
N ALA A 326 4.38 -5.18 -17.46
CA ALA A 326 3.15 -4.44 -17.10
C ALA A 326 1.89 -5.04 -17.75
N THR A 327 2.05 -5.74 -18.88
CA THR A 327 1.01 -6.51 -19.56
C THR A 327 0.47 -7.71 -18.78
N GLN A 328 1.11 -8.10 -17.67
CA GLN A 328 0.69 -9.19 -16.79
C GLN A 328 0.03 -8.71 -15.49
N LEU A 329 -0.04 -7.39 -15.25
CA LEU A 329 -0.61 -6.83 -14.04
C LEU A 329 -2.04 -6.38 -14.29
N HIS A 330 -2.99 -7.07 -13.69
CA HIS A 330 -4.39 -6.68 -13.66
C HIS A 330 -4.76 -6.23 -12.25
N PHE A 331 -5.21 -4.98 -12.12
CA PHE A 331 -5.68 -4.40 -10.87
C PHE A 331 -7.20 -4.30 -10.90
N ARG A 332 -7.86 -4.76 -9.85
CA ARG A 332 -9.32 -4.69 -9.69
C ARG A 332 -9.80 -3.28 -9.38
N THR A 333 -9.02 -2.56 -8.58
CA THR A 333 -9.36 -1.22 -8.10
C THR A 333 -8.14 -0.30 -8.18
N VAL A 334 -8.39 1.02 -8.19
CA VAL A 334 -7.30 2.02 -8.12
C VAL A 334 -6.54 1.90 -6.80
N GLN A 335 -7.23 1.56 -5.72
CA GLN A 335 -6.66 1.36 -4.39
C GLN A 335 -5.72 0.14 -4.35
N GLU A 336 -6.02 -0.93 -5.08
CA GLU A 336 -5.09 -2.06 -5.25
C GLU A 336 -3.82 -1.64 -5.99
N LYS A 337 -3.97 -0.85 -7.07
CA LYS A 337 -2.83 -0.29 -7.81
C LYS A 337 -1.97 0.62 -6.92
N ASP A 338 -2.59 1.46 -6.10
CA ASP A 338 -1.89 2.34 -5.15
C ASP A 338 -1.06 1.55 -4.15
N ALA A 339 -1.67 0.55 -3.52
CA ALA A 339 -1.00 -0.31 -2.55
C ALA A 339 0.16 -1.08 -3.19
N PHE A 340 -0.04 -1.59 -4.42
CA PHE A 340 1.02 -2.25 -5.18
C PHE A 340 2.18 -1.32 -5.50
N LEU A 341 1.89 -0.11 -5.99
CA LEU A 341 2.92 0.88 -6.34
C LEU A 341 3.76 1.27 -5.12
N LEU A 342 3.11 1.46 -3.97
CA LEU A 342 3.76 1.71 -2.68
C LEU A 342 4.65 0.55 -2.25
N PHE A 343 4.14 -0.68 -2.29
CA PHE A 343 4.89 -1.88 -1.96
C PHE A 343 6.13 -2.06 -2.86
N ARG A 344 5.96 -1.88 -4.17
CA ARG A 344 7.05 -1.92 -5.16
C ARG A 344 8.11 -0.88 -4.88
N ALA A 345 7.70 0.37 -4.59
CA ALA A 345 8.62 1.45 -4.26
C ALA A 345 9.48 1.13 -3.02
N LEU A 346 8.87 0.58 -1.97
CA LEU A 346 9.59 0.16 -0.76
C LEU A 346 10.56 -1.01 -1.04
N CYS A 347 10.17 -1.97 -1.88
CA CYS A 347 11.07 -3.05 -2.32
C CYS A 347 12.29 -2.47 -3.05
N ARG A 348 12.11 -1.55 -3.99
CA ARG A 348 13.21 -0.91 -4.73
C ARG A 348 14.14 -0.09 -3.82
N LEU A 349 13.60 0.62 -2.84
CA LEU A 349 14.42 1.35 -1.88
C LEU A 349 15.26 0.41 -1.01
N SER A 350 14.71 -0.76 -0.63
CA SER A 350 15.43 -1.75 0.18
C SER A 350 16.51 -2.53 -0.59
N THR A 351 16.54 -2.51 -1.93
CA THR A 351 17.56 -3.21 -2.74
C THR A 351 18.79 -2.37 -3.07
N LYS A 352 18.76 -1.05 -2.80
CA LYS A 352 19.90 -0.14 -3.05
C LYS A 352 21.14 -0.63 -2.31
N SER A 353 22.28 -0.68 -3.00
CA SER A 353 23.55 -1.13 -2.40
C SER A 353 24.04 -0.14 -1.34
N LEU A 354 24.75 -0.67 -0.35
CA LEU A 354 25.45 0.15 0.64
C LEU A 354 26.93 0.23 0.26
N PRO A 355 27.63 1.32 0.64
CA PRO A 355 29.09 1.36 0.55
C PRO A 355 29.71 0.27 1.44
N ASP A 356 30.91 -0.20 1.10
CA ASP A 356 31.59 -1.32 1.81
C ASP A 356 31.75 -1.11 3.32
N ARG A 357 31.88 0.14 3.75
CA ARG A 357 31.93 0.55 5.16
C ARG A 357 30.92 1.67 5.38
N PRO A 358 29.63 1.33 5.56
CA PRO A 358 28.63 2.35 5.79
C PRO A 358 28.83 2.96 7.17
N ASP A 359 28.80 4.29 7.23
CA ASP A 359 28.60 5.00 8.49
C ASP A 359 27.24 4.53 9.07
N PRO A 360 27.17 4.11 10.35
CA PRO A 360 25.92 3.74 11.00
C PRO A 360 24.80 4.80 10.86
N ASN A 361 25.16 6.06 10.64
CA ASN A 361 24.22 7.17 10.45
C ASN A 361 24.02 7.59 8.99
N CYS A 362 24.61 6.88 8.01
CA CYS A 362 24.46 7.27 6.61
C CYS A 362 23.00 7.18 6.16
N HIS A 363 22.65 8.06 5.22
CA HIS A 363 21.29 8.16 4.70
C HIS A 363 20.85 6.86 4.01
N GLU A 364 21.75 6.17 3.33
CA GLU A 364 21.48 4.94 2.59
C GLU A 364 21.11 3.78 3.52
N LEU A 365 21.84 3.62 4.64
CA LEU A 365 21.54 2.60 5.64
C LEU A 365 20.19 2.87 6.30
N ARG A 366 19.97 4.10 6.78
CA ARG A 366 18.70 4.50 7.39
C ARG A 366 17.52 4.36 6.44
N SER A 367 17.70 4.70 5.16
CA SER A 367 16.71 4.49 4.11
C SER A 367 16.37 3.00 3.98
N LYS A 368 17.39 2.13 3.86
CA LYS A 368 17.20 0.70 3.71
C LYS A 368 16.51 0.09 4.94
N GLU A 369 16.92 0.46 6.16
CA GLU A 369 16.30 -0.01 7.39
C GLU A 369 14.83 0.38 7.48
N LEU A 370 14.50 1.64 7.19
CA LEU A 370 13.12 2.11 7.19
C LEU A 370 12.29 1.39 6.12
N SER A 371 12.83 1.20 4.91
CA SER A 371 12.11 0.47 3.85
C SER A 371 11.80 -0.97 4.25
N LEU A 372 12.77 -1.69 4.83
CA LEU A 372 12.54 -3.06 5.34
C LEU A 372 11.53 -3.08 6.49
N GLU A 373 11.56 -2.09 7.38
CA GLU A 373 10.58 -1.97 8.46
C GLU A 373 9.15 -1.72 7.93
N MET A 374 9.00 -0.86 6.93
CA MET A 374 7.71 -0.61 6.28
C MET A 374 7.22 -1.83 5.48
N LEU A 375 8.13 -2.59 4.85
CA LEU A 375 7.77 -3.85 4.19
C LEU A 375 7.32 -4.90 5.20
N LEU A 376 8.03 -5.02 6.34
CA LEU A 376 7.65 -5.91 7.43
C LEU A 376 6.25 -5.57 7.95
N LEU A 377 5.95 -4.28 8.15
CA LEU A 377 4.62 -3.82 8.56
C LEU A 377 3.52 -4.32 7.60
N ILE A 378 3.75 -4.22 6.29
CA ILE A 378 2.78 -4.63 5.26
C ILE A 378 2.56 -6.15 5.28
N VAL A 379 3.64 -6.95 5.28
CA VAL A 379 3.49 -8.42 5.23
C VAL A 379 3.02 -9.00 6.57
N GLN A 380 3.33 -8.34 7.68
CA GLN A 380 2.89 -8.77 9.00
C GLN A 380 1.40 -8.50 9.23
N ASN A 381 0.86 -7.42 8.65
CA ASN A 381 -0.57 -7.08 8.74
C ASN A 381 -1.33 -7.31 7.42
N SER A 382 -0.82 -8.18 6.56
CA SER A 382 -1.42 -8.49 5.26
C SER A 382 -2.83 -9.10 5.43
N SER A 383 -3.81 -8.59 4.69
CA SER A 383 -5.12 -9.21 4.53
C SER A 383 -5.08 -10.43 3.60
N SER A 384 -6.14 -11.24 3.62
CA SER A 384 -6.32 -12.38 2.69
C SER A 384 -6.31 -11.95 1.22
N LEU A 385 -6.69 -10.71 0.92
CA LEU A 385 -6.61 -10.12 -0.41
C LEU A 385 -5.16 -10.08 -0.92
N LEU A 386 -4.21 -9.68 -0.08
CA LEU A 386 -2.79 -9.63 -0.44
C LEU A 386 -2.25 -11.05 -0.74
N HIS A 387 -2.75 -12.06 -0.03
CA HIS A 387 -2.30 -13.46 -0.20
C HIS A 387 -2.65 -14.01 -1.57
N ASN A 388 -3.79 -13.60 -2.14
CA ASN A 388 -4.34 -14.17 -3.36
C ASN A 388 -4.25 -13.25 -4.58
N SER A 389 -4.00 -11.95 -4.40
CA SER A 389 -3.88 -11.00 -5.50
C SER A 389 -2.67 -11.30 -6.38
N GLN A 390 -2.92 -11.56 -7.68
CA GLN A 390 -1.87 -11.86 -8.65
C GLN A 390 -0.79 -10.76 -8.72
N PRO A 391 -1.12 -9.45 -8.81
CA PRO A 391 -0.12 -8.39 -8.73
C PRO A 391 0.80 -8.52 -7.50
N PHE A 392 0.24 -8.75 -6.31
CA PHE A 392 1.05 -8.87 -5.09
C PHE A 392 1.87 -10.16 -5.05
N ILE A 393 1.34 -11.30 -5.53
CA ILE A 393 2.11 -12.54 -5.64
C ILE A 393 3.33 -12.33 -6.55
N LEU A 394 3.14 -11.69 -7.69
CA LEU A 394 4.24 -11.35 -8.61
C LEU A 394 5.20 -10.36 -7.97
N ALA A 395 4.71 -9.33 -7.28
CA ALA A 395 5.57 -8.37 -6.59
C ALA A 395 6.40 -9.01 -5.48
N ILE A 396 5.82 -9.94 -4.72
CA ILE A 396 6.54 -10.68 -3.68
C ILE A 396 7.65 -11.52 -4.32
N ARG A 397 7.35 -12.27 -5.39
CA ARG A 397 8.32 -13.10 -6.09
C ARG A 397 9.46 -12.31 -6.73
N HIS A 398 9.15 -11.21 -7.41
CA HIS A 398 10.11 -10.49 -8.25
C HIS A 398 10.76 -9.30 -7.57
N TYR A 399 10.10 -8.65 -6.61
CA TYR A 399 10.67 -7.50 -5.89
C TYR A 399 11.07 -7.85 -4.46
N LEU A 400 10.15 -8.40 -3.66
CA LEU A 400 10.44 -8.65 -2.24
C LEU A 400 11.48 -9.75 -2.07
N CYS A 401 11.32 -10.89 -2.74
CA CYS A 401 12.29 -11.98 -2.66
C CYS A 401 13.68 -11.57 -3.15
N VAL A 402 13.77 -10.71 -4.17
CA VAL A 402 15.05 -10.15 -4.63
C VAL A 402 15.64 -9.18 -3.62
N SER A 403 14.81 -8.40 -2.92
CA SER A 403 15.26 -7.60 -1.78
C SER A 403 15.83 -8.47 -0.66
N LEU A 404 15.11 -9.53 -0.30
CA LEU A 404 15.53 -10.44 0.77
C LEU A 404 16.78 -11.25 0.41
N SER A 405 16.96 -11.68 -0.84
CA SER A 405 18.19 -12.39 -1.23
C SER A 405 19.44 -11.53 -1.08
N ARG A 406 19.34 -10.22 -1.33
CA ARG A 406 20.45 -9.27 -1.16
C ARG A 406 20.69 -8.90 0.29
N ASN A 407 19.61 -8.68 1.04
CA ASN A 407 19.69 -8.17 2.41
C ASN A 407 19.84 -9.29 3.46
N GLY A 408 19.40 -10.50 3.13
CA GLY A 408 19.46 -11.70 3.97
C GLY A 408 20.85 -12.28 4.15
N VAL A 409 21.88 -11.73 3.51
CA VAL A 409 23.30 -12.05 3.76
C VAL A 409 24.10 -10.82 4.19
N SER A 410 23.40 -9.75 4.59
CA SER A 410 24.03 -8.49 5.02
C SER A 410 24.88 -8.72 6.28
N PRO A 411 26.10 -8.17 6.34
CA PRO A 411 26.91 -8.18 7.57
C PRO A 411 26.36 -7.23 8.66
N ILE A 412 25.42 -6.36 8.30
CA ILE A 412 24.78 -5.43 9.23
C ILE A 412 23.58 -6.14 9.86
N VAL A 413 23.73 -6.44 11.15
CA VAL A 413 22.78 -7.24 11.95
C VAL A 413 21.34 -6.72 11.85
N SER A 414 21.13 -5.40 11.89
CA SER A 414 19.79 -4.79 11.87
C SER A 414 19.06 -4.95 10.54
N ILE A 415 19.79 -5.05 9.42
CA ILE A 415 19.23 -5.35 8.09
C ILE A 415 18.92 -6.84 7.98
N PHE A 416 19.86 -7.68 8.42
CA PHE A 416 19.72 -9.12 8.42
C PHE A 416 18.49 -9.56 9.24
N GLU A 417 18.34 -9.02 10.46
CA GLU A 417 17.22 -9.28 11.35
C GLU A 417 15.87 -8.94 10.72
N LYS A 418 15.72 -7.73 10.16
CA LYS A 418 14.47 -7.32 9.48
C LYS A 418 14.18 -8.20 8.26
N SER A 419 15.21 -8.58 7.51
CA SER A 419 15.07 -9.46 6.34
C SER A 419 14.54 -10.83 6.75
N LEU A 420 15.08 -11.42 7.82
CA LEU A 420 14.58 -12.71 8.32
C LEU A 420 13.20 -12.59 8.97
N ALA A 421 12.88 -11.47 9.63
CA ALA A 421 11.53 -11.23 10.13
C ALA A 421 10.48 -11.19 8.99
N ILE A 422 10.80 -10.57 7.85
CA ILE A 422 9.96 -10.61 6.65
C ILE A 422 9.89 -12.04 6.10
N PHE A 423 11.02 -12.75 6.04
CA PHE A 423 11.05 -14.13 5.56
C PHE A 423 10.12 -15.06 6.37
N VAL A 424 10.07 -14.93 7.70
CA VAL A 424 9.10 -15.66 8.54
C VAL A 424 7.66 -15.40 8.08
N GLN A 425 7.31 -14.15 7.80
CA GLN A 425 5.95 -13.83 7.30
C GLN A 425 5.69 -14.46 5.92
N LEU A 426 6.69 -14.54 5.05
CA LEU A 426 6.56 -15.20 3.75
C LEU A 426 6.34 -16.70 3.88
N VAL A 427 7.05 -17.38 4.78
CA VAL A 427 6.84 -18.81 5.04
C VAL A 427 5.45 -19.04 5.63
N ASN A 428 5.04 -18.26 6.63
CA ASN A 428 3.79 -18.51 7.33
C ASN A 428 2.55 -18.22 6.46
N LYS A 429 2.60 -17.21 5.59
CA LYS A 429 1.40 -16.71 4.88
C LYS A 429 1.44 -16.88 3.36
N PHE A 430 2.62 -16.98 2.75
CA PHE A 430 2.79 -16.97 1.29
C PHE A 430 3.45 -18.25 0.74
N LYS A 431 3.69 -19.27 1.58
CA LYS A 431 4.38 -20.52 1.21
C LYS A 431 3.82 -21.20 -0.03
N ILE A 432 2.50 -21.19 -0.22
CA ILE A 432 1.83 -21.79 -1.38
C ILE A 432 2.29 -21.18 -2.71
N HIS A 433 2.76 -19.93 -2.70
CA HIS A 433 3.23 -19.22 -3.87
C HIS A 433 4.75 -19.16 -3.97
N LEU A 434 5.50 -19.63 -2.97
CA LEU A 434 6.94 -19.35 -2.84
C LEU A 434 7.81 -20.60 -2.68
N LYS A 435 7.36 -21.77 -3.14
CA LYS A 435 8.08 -23.04 -2.95
C LYS A 435 9.56 -22.98 -3.35
N MET A 436 9.86 -22.51 -4.57
CA MET A 436 11.24 -22.41 -5.04
C MET A 436 12.05 -21.33 -4.29
N GLN A 437 11.42 -20.20 -3.97
CA GLN A 437 12.07 -19.09 -3.27
C GLN A 437 12.42 -19.46 -1.83
N ILE A 438 11.52 -20.18 -1.13
CA ILE A 438 11.75 -20.68 0.22
C ILE A 438 12.92 -21.66 0.23
N GLU A 439 12.98 -22.60 -0.72
CA GLU A 439 14.13 -23.50 -0.83
C GLU A 439 15.45 -22.75 -0.98
N VAL A 440 15.50 -21.77 -1.88
CA VAL A 440 16.69 -20.93 -2.09
C VAL A 440 17.06 -20.17 -0.82
N PHE A 441 16.11 -19.59 -0.09
CA PHE A 441 16.40 -18.87 1.15
C PHE A 441 16.90 -19.77 2.27
N PHE A 442 16.35 -20.96 2.43
CA PHE A 442 16.89 -21.92 3.38
C PHE A 442 18.33 -22.30 3.04
N LYS A 443 18.61 -22.61 1.77
CA LYS A 443 19.94 -23.00 1.32
C LYS A 443 20.97 -21.86 1.43
N GLU A 444 20.66 -20.71 0.85
CA GLU A 444 21.63 -19.62 0.66
C GLU A 444 21.77 -18.70 1.87
N ILE A 445 20.75 -18.65 2.75
CA ILE A 445 20.76 -17.78 3.93
C ILE A 445 20.85 -18.60 5.21
N ILE A 446 19.80 -19.39 5.52
CA ILE A 446 19.68 -20.07 6.82
C ILE A 446 20.82 -21.07 7.02
N PHE A 447 20.98 -22.03 6.12
CA PHE A 447 22.00 -23.06 6.24
C PHE A 447 23.41 -22.52 6.01
N SER A 448 23.59 -21.58 5.08
CA SER A 448 24.86 -20.88 4.88
C SER A 448 25.41 -20.27 6.19
N ILE A 449 24.55 -19.60 6.97
CA ILE A 449 24.95 -18.99 8.25
C ILE A 449 25.17 -20.03 9.36
N LEU A 450 24.33 -21.08 9.44
CA LEU A 450 24.46 -22.14 10.45
C LEU A 450 25.70 -23.02 10.24
N GLU A 451 26.03 -23.31 8.98
CA GLU A 451 27.14 -24.19 8.61
C GLU A 451 28.48 -23.45 8.52
N SER A 452 28.46 -22.15 8.22
CA SER A 452 29.67 -21.33 8.16
C SER A 452 30.29 -21.13 9.55
N SER A 453 31.59 -21.44 9.67
CA SER A 453 32.39 -21.21 10.88
C SER A 453 32.75 -19.74 11.12
N SER A 454 32.58 -18.86 10.13
CA SER A 454 32.91 -17.43 10.20
C SER A 454 31.73 -16.53 10.58
N SER A 455 30.51 -17.07 10.66
CA SER A 455 29.30 -16.33 11.05
C SER A 455 29.40 -15.79 12.47
N SER A 456 29.01 -14.53 12.67
CA SER A 456 28.99 -13.93 14.01
C SER A 456 27.93 -14.60 14.90
N PHE A 457 28.12 -14.46 16.22
CA PHE A 457 27.14 -14.95 17.20
C PHE A 457 25.74 -14.38 16.95
N GLU A 458 25.65 -13.09 16.67
CA GLU A 458 24.41 -12.36 16.45
C GLU A 458 23.66 -12.89 15.21
N HIS A 459 24.36 -13.13 14.09
CA HIS A 459 23.75 -13.71 12.89
C HIS A 459 23.23 -15.13 13.16
N ARG A 460 24.03 -15.99 13.79
CA ARG A 460 23.60 -17.34 14.17
C ARG A 460 22.40 -17.30 15.11
N TRP A 461 22.41 -16.39 16.08
CA TRP A 461 21.32 -16.24 17.05
C TRP A 461 20.01 -15.89 16.36
N ILE A 462 20.04 -14.89 15.47
CA ILE A 462 18.88 -14.49 14.69
C ILE A 462 18.37 -15.65 13.81
N VAL A 463 19.27 -16.44 13.19
CA VAL A 463 18.85 -17.60 12.39
C VAL A 463 18.16 -18.66 13.24
N VAL A 464 18.69 -19.01 14.41
CA VAL A 464 18.04 -20.00 15.28
C VAL A 464 16.68 -19.49 15.78
N ASN A 465 16.59 -18.21 16.16
CA ASN A 465 15.32 -17.58 16.53
C ASN A 465 14.33 -17.47 15.34
N THR A 466 14.85 -17.41 14.10
CA THR A 466 14.03 -17.46 12.89
C THR A 466 13.48 -18.87 12.67
N LEU A 467 14.30 -19.90 12.86
CA LEU A 467 13.86 -21.28 12.82
C LEU A 467 12.81 -21.57 13.89
N GLU A 468 13.02 -21.10 15.12
CA GLU A 468 12.04 -21.20 16.20
C GLU A 468 10.65 -20.72 15.73
N LYS A 469 10.57 -19.50 15.19
CA LYS A 469 9.30 -18.92 14.71
C LYS A 469 8.68 -19.64 13.52
N ILE A 470 9.50 -20.22 12.62
CA ILE A 470 8.99 -21.03 11.51
C ILE A 470 8.44 -22.36 12.03
N CYS A 471 9.09 -22.92 13.04
CA CYS A 471 8.74 -24.18 13.69
C CYS A 471 7.67 -24.01 14.79
N GLU A 472 7.04 -22.84 14.93
CA GLU A 472 5.88 -22.60 15.81
C GLU A 472 4.55 -22.92 15.11
N ASP A 473 4.51 -23.05 13.78
CA ASP A 473 3.30 -23.40 13.02
C ASP A 473 3.31 -24.88 12.61
N PRO A 474 2.45 -25.74 13.20
CA PRO A 474 2.39 -27.17 12.91
C PRO A 474 2.23 -27.47 11.42
N GLN A 475 1.37 -26.71 10.71
CA GLN A 475 1.13 -26.91 9.29
C GLN A 475 2.37 -26.55 8.46
N SER A 476 3.10 -25.48 8.78
CA SER A 476 4.32 -25.12 8.07
C SER A 476 5.41 -26.17 8.20
N LEU A 477 5.56 -26.80 9.38
CA LEU A 477 6.57 -27.84 9.58
C LEU A 477 6.30 -29.08 8.70
N VAL A 478 5.04 -29.51 8.65
CA VAL A 478 4.61 -30.63 7.78
C VAL A 478 4.73 -30.25 6.30
N ASP A 479 4.33 -29.04 5.92
CA ASP A 479 4.48 -28.56 4.55
C ASP A 479 5.94 -28.55 4.12
N ILE A 480 6.88 -28.20 5.01
CA ILE A 480 8.31 -28.24 4.70
C ILE A 480 8.74 -29.69 4.41
N TYR A 481 8.40 -30.64 5.27
CA TYR A 481 8.76 -32.05 5.06
C TYR A 481 8.17 -32.60 3.75
N VAL A 482 6.87 -32.39 3.52
CA VAL A 482 6.17 -32.92 2.34
C VAL A 482 6.65 -32.25 1.05
N ASN A 483 6.89 -30.93 1.06
CA ASN A 483 7.23 -30.21 -0.16
C ASN A 483 8.67 -30.37 -0.60
N TYR A 484 9.60 -30.58 0.34
CA TYR A 484 11.03 -30.57 0.08
C TYR A 484 11.68 -31.93 0.32
N ASP A 485 11.59 -32.49 1.53
CA ASP A 485 12.26 -33.76 1.87
C ASP A 485 11.62 -34.98 1.17
N CYS A 486 10.31 -34.95 0.92
CA CYS A 486 9.64 -35.98 0.12
C CYS A 486 9.78 -35.79 -1.40
N ASN A 487 10.44 -34.72 -1.86
CA ASN A 487 10.67 -34.47 -3.28
C ASN A 487 12.10 -34.86 -3.67
N LEU A 488 12.23 -35.84 -4.56
CA LEU A 488 13.50 -36.41 -5.03
C LEU A 488 14.50 -35.38 -5.63
N THR A 489 14.01 -34.21 -6.05
CA THR A 489 14.83 -33.17 -6.70
C THR A 489 15.10 -31.96 -5.81
N ALA A 490 14.37 -31.83 -4.70
CA ALA A 490 14.51 -30.69 -3.82
C ALA A 490 15.55 -30.97 -2.71
N THR A 491 16.00 -29.91 -2.07
CA THR A 491 16.87 -29.99 -0.90
C THR A 491 16.08 -30.49 0.31
N ASN A 492 16.60 -31.44 1.10
CA ASN A 492 16.00 -31.85 2.37
C ASN A 492 16.11 -30.72 3.41
N ILE A 493 15.08 -29.87 3.51
CA ILE A 493 15.07 -28.72 4.41
C ILE A 493 14.78 -29.16 5.84
N PHE A 494 13.79 -30.03 6.05
CA PHE A 494 13.40 -30.47 7.39
C PHE A 494 14.55 -31.22 8.06
N GLU A 495 15.14 -32.20 7.37
CA GLU A 495 16.31 -32.94 7.86
C GLU A 495 17.46 -32.00 8.27
N ARG A 496 17.77 -31.00 7.42
CA ARG A 496 18.85 -30.05 7.69
C ARG A 496 18.54 -29.10 8.85
N ILE A 497 17.28 -28.70 9.05
CA ILE A 497 16.85 -27.96 10.25
C ILE A 497 17.15 -28.77 11.50
N ILE A 498 16.66 -30.03 11.57
CA ILE A 498 16.85 -30.91 12.73
C ILE A 498 18.34 -31.15 13.01
N ASN A 499 19.13 -31.45 11.97
CA ASN A 499 20.56 -31.66 12.10
C ASN A 499 21.30 -30.39 12.56
N GLY A 500 20.93 -29.22 12.04
CA GLY A 500 21.51 -27.93 12.44
C GLY A 500 21.24 -27.60 13.90
N LEU A 501 19.97 -27.71 14.33
CA LEU A 501 19.56 -27.46 15.70
C LEU A 501 20.19 -28.46 16.68
N SER A 502 20.29 -29.75 16.30
CA SER A 502 20.95 -30.79 17.09
C SER A 502 22.43 -30.49 17.34
N LYS A 503 23.17 -30.07 16.30
CA LYS A 503 24.57 -29.63 16.44
C LYS A 503 24.71 -28.44 17.38
N ILE A 504 23.79 -27.47 17.30
CA ILE A 504 23.78 -26.30 18.17
C ILE A 504 23.51 -26.69 19.63
N ALA A 505 22.53 -27.57 19.86
CA ALA A 505 22.15 -28.07 21.17
C ALA A 505 23.30 -28.81 21.88
N GLN A 506 24.06 -29.63 21.13
CA GLN A 506 25.24 -30.34 21.63
C GLN A 506 26.38 -29.38 21.98
N GLY A 507 26.52 -28.31 21.20
CA GLY A 507 27.51 -27.25 21.39
C GLY A 507 28.94 -27.64 20.99
N GLY A 508 29.88 -26.69 21.12
CA GLY A 508 31.30 -26.91 20.84
C GLY A 508 32.06 -27.38 22.09
N GLY A 509 33.19 -28.08 21.90
CA GLY A 509 34.11 -28.35 23.01
C GLY A 509 34.81 -27.06 23.44
N ILE A 510 34.62 -26.63 24.69
CA ILE A 510 35.29 -25.44 25.25
C ILE A 510 36.63 -25.87 25.85
N MET A 511 37.72 -25.22 25.44
CA MET A 511 38.97 -25.23 26.20
C MET A 511 38.94 -24.10 27.23
N ASP A 512 39.18 -24.45 28.49
CA ASP A 512 39.11 -23.54 29.64
C ASP A 512 40.22 -22.49 29.62
N PHE A 513 39.84 -21.20 29.48
CA PHE A 513 40.72 -20.08 29.79
C PHE A 513 39.97 -19.04 30.64
N GLY A 514 40.40 -18.87 31.89
CA GLY A 514 39.67 -18.16 32.97
C GLY A 514 39.61 -16.62 32.89
N ASN A 515 39.33 -16.05 31.72
CA ASN A 515 39.18 -14.59 31.53
C ASN A 515 37.70 -14.14 31.48
N ALA A 516 37.41 -12.88 31.82
CA ALA A 516 36.05 -12.31 31.77
C ALA A 516 35.37 -12.43 30.38
N ALA A 517 36.14 -12.31 29.30
CA ALA A 517 35.65 -12.55 27.94
C ALA A 517 35.20 -14.01 27.71
N ALA A 518 35.87 -14.97 28.36
CA ALA A 518 35.49 -16.38 28.30
C ALA A 518 34.18 -16.65 29.06
N ILE A 519 33.89 -15.91 30.13
CA ILE A 519 32.61 -15.99 30.85
C ILE A 519 31.46 -15.55 29.94
N ILE A 520 31.62 -14.41 29.24
CA ILE A 520 30.62 -13.90 28.28
C ILE A 520 30.43 -14.91 27.15
N GLN A 521 31.53 -15.46 26.61
CA GLN A 521 31.46 -16.46 25.55
C GLN A 521 30.74 -17.73 26.00
N LYS A 522 31.03 -18.22 27.21
CA LYS A 522 30.37 -19.37 27.81
C LYS A 522 28.88 -19.12 28.02
N GLN A 523 28.50 -17.92 28.44
CA GLN A 523 27.10 -17.54 28.59
C GLN A 523 26.37 -17.48 27.25
N ARG A 524 26.99 -16.86 26.23
CA ARG A 524 26.46 -16.81 24.85
C ARG A 524 26.24 -18.22 24.29
N GLU A 525 27.23 -19.09 24.45
CA GLU A 525 27.14 -20.48 24.01
C GLU A 525 26.05 -21.25 24.75
N ARG A 526 25.96 -21.10 26.08
CA ARG A 526 24.88 -21.69 26.87
C ARG A 526 23.51 -21.24 26.37
N SER A 527 23.32 -19.94 26.15
CA SER A 527 22.06 -19.42 25.61
C SER A 527 21.74 -20.02 24.24
N MET A 528 22.74 -20.15 23.36
CA MET A 528 22.54 -20.76 22.04
C MET A 528 22.14 -22.23 22.13
N ARG A 529 22.76 -23.01 23.03
CA ARG A 529 22.41 -24.41 23.27
C ARG A 529 20.97 -24.56 23.77
N VAL A 530 20.57 -23.71 24.73
CA VAL A 530 19.20 -23.70 25.26
C VAL A 530 18.19 -23.38 24.17
N LEU A 531 18.48 -22.40 23.31
CA LEU A 531 17.60 -22.04 22.20
C LEU A 531 17.49 -23.18 21.17
N GLY A 532 18.62 -23.82 20.81
CA GLY A 532 18.62 -24.98 19.92
C GLY A 532 17.80 -26.16 20.47
N LEU A 533 17.95 -26.46 21.77
CA LEU A 533 17.14 -27.47 22.45
C LEU A 533 15.64 -27.11 22.45
N LYS A 534 15.31 -25.85 22.74
CA LYS A 534 13.93 -25.38 22.72
C LYS A 534 13.31 -25.58 21.34
N CYS A 535 14.00 -25.19 20.27
CA CYS A 535 13.52 -25.38 18.90
C CYS A 535 13.27 -26.86 18.57
N LEU A 536 14.14 -27.77 19.00
CA LEU A 536 13.95 -29.22 18.77
C LEU A 536 12.71 -29.75 19.49
N VAL A 537 12.47 -29.31 20.72
CA VAL A 537 11.26 -29.64 21.47
C VAL A 537 10.02 -29.08 20.78
N GLU A 538 10.08 -27.84 20.31
CA GLU A 538 8.99 -27.20 19.58
C GLU A 538 8.65 -27.95 18.28
N CYS A 539 9.66 -28.38 17.51
CA CYS A 539 9.45 -29.21 16.32
C CYS A 539 8.70 -30.51 16.65
N LEU A 540 9.06 -31.17 17.75
CA LEU A 540 8.37 -32.38 18.20
C LEU A 540 6.93 -32.08 18.63
N GLN A 541 6.73 -31.00 19.39
CA GLN A 541 5.41 -30.58 19.83
C GLN A 541 4.50 -30.25 18.65
N CYS A 542 4.99 -29.48 17.66
CA CYS A 542 4.25 -29.17 16.44
C CYS A 542 3.82 -30.42 15.66
N MET A 543 4.65 -31.46 15.60
CA MET A 543 4.25 -32.72 14.95
C MET A 543 3.13 -33.43 15.70
N VAL A 544 3.11 -33.35 17.04
CA VAL A 544 2.02 -33.87 17.88
C VAL A 544 0.75 -33.05 17.66
N ASP A 545 0.85 -31.72 17.75
CA ASP A 545 -0.29 -30.82 17.60
C ASP A 545 -0.95 -30.98 16.22
N TRP A 546 -0.15 -31.09 15.15
CA TRP A 546 -0.67 -31.36 13.82
C TRP A 546 -1.38 -32.71 13.75
N PHE A 547 -0.81 -33.77 14.34
CA PHE A 547 -1.43 -35.09 14.34
C PHE A 547 -2.78 -35.07 15.06
N ASP A 548 -2.83 -34.45 16.24
CA ASP A 548 -4.05 -34.34 17.03
C ASP A 548 -5.12 -33.52 16.29
N ASP A 549 -4.76 -32.41 15.65
CA ASP A 549 -5.69 -31.59 14.86
C ASP A 549 -6.32 -32.37 13.70
N VAL A 550 -5.52 -33.14 12.95
CA VAL A 550 -6.00 -33.91 11.81
C VAL A 550 -6.82 -35.13 12.26
N TYR A 551 -6.42 -35.78 13.35
CA TYR A 551 -7.13 -36.90 13.96
C TYR A 551 -8.50 -36.47 14.53
N VAL A 552 -8.54 -35.38 15.31
CA VAL A 552 -9.79 -34.83 15.87
C VAL A 552 -10.73 -34.34 14.76
N ALA A 553 -10.17 -33.77 13.67
CA ALA A 553 -10.95 -33.37 12.50
C ALA A 553 -11.44 -34.54 11.63
N GLY A 554 -11.09 -35.80 11.96
CA GLY A 554 -11.48 -36.99 11.21
C GLY A 554 -10.94 -37.03 9.78
N ARG A 555 -9.81 -36.35 9.53
CA ARG A 555 -9.16 -36.28 8.20
C ARG A 555 -8.14 -37.39 7.98
N ILE A 556 -7.78 -38.12 9.04
CA ILE A 556 -7.00 -39.38 9.02
C ILE A 556 -7.56 -40.37 10.05
#